data_AF-A0A959NWY1-F1
#
_entry.id   AF-A0A959NWY1-F1
#
_cell.length_a   1.000
_cell.length_b   1.000
_cell.length_c   1.000
_cell.angle_alpha   90.00
_cell.angle_beta   90.00
_cell.angle_gamma   90.00
#
_symmetry.space_group_name_H-M   'P 1'
#
loop_
_entity.id
_entity.type
_entity.pdbx_description
1 polymer ?
#
loop_
_entity_poly.entity_id
_entity_poly.type
_entity_poly.pdbx_seq_one_letter_code
_entity_poly.pdbx_strand_id
1 'polypeptide(L)'
;MTKKITHQLLIIFLFVQNFLFGWVYPEHRDIALLAVKNLDSKNRELLNNLWAEARKGNEHRLTYDVIEPYQFRDPSHLDFASWPAISADHSCSAKNMLDVVLNSNWILEVADIAAKLKIDLKQYGTKDARITDNALRDADILLQRADPEYATRAGTNNVHFLLSLKEVSVEEIQYGHQCIKEGVELNAIGAYAWFHYSALLKIGKLTTENLSQEERSSLVLSALADEAFALHFLEDVFAAGHVAGTWGNASQRKGTHDYYNKSGLRTSTWEGENIILTGDAYMREEDAIRAALAVKLSLEQFINASEGKTQNLFNQNKIGLF
;
A
#
# COMPACT_ATOMS: atom_id res chain seq x y z
N MET A 1 -60.53 10.25 21.66
CA MET A 1 -60.64 9.76 20.27
C MET A 1 -59.24 9.80 19.66
N THR A 2 -58.29 8.91 19.99
CA THR A 2 -58.22 7.48 19.66
C THR A 2 -58.63 7.13 18.23
N LYS A 3 -57.63 6.99 17.35
CA LYS A 3 -57.44 5.80 16.51
C LYS A 3 -55.96 5.69 16.08
N LYS A 4 -55.29 4.68 16.66
CA LYS A 4 -54.10 4.01 16.14
C LYS A 4 -54.50 3.11 14.95
N ILE A 5 -53.47 2.53 14.30
CA ILE A 5 -53.39 1.29 13.47
C ILE A 5 -53.22 1.62 11.98
N THR A 6 -52.20 1.17 11.22
CA THR A 6 -51.04 0.27 11.42
C THR A 6 -50.16 0.30 10.17
N HIS A 7 -48.85 0.06 10.36
CA HIS A 7 -47.91 -0.66 9.48
C HIS A 7 -47.96 -0.44 7.95
N GLN A 8 -46.99 0.30 7.42
CA GLN A 8 -46.15 -0.22 6.33
C GLN A 8 -44.70 0.18 6.56
N LEU A 9 -43.88 -0.82 6.89
CA LEU A 9 -42.46 -0.82 6.64
C LEU A 9 -42.24 -0.52 5.15
N LEU A 10 -41.52 0.56 4.85
CA LEU A 10 -40.67 0.58 3.67
C LEU A 10 -39.29 1.06 4.11
N ILE A 11 -38.55 0.13 4.68
CA ILE A 11 -37.11 0.20 4.77
C ILE A 11 -36.61 0.18 3.33
N ILE A 12 -36.28 1.35 2.79
CA ILE A 12 -35.39 1.45 1.64
C ILE A 12 -33.99 1.52 2.23
N PHE A 13 -33.40 0.35 2.50
CA PHE A 13 -31.96 0.22 2.58
C PHE A 13 -31.44 0.41 1.15
N LEU A 14 -31.07 1.64 0.79
CA LEU A 14 -30.17 1.85 -0.33
C LEU A 14 -28.81 1.29 0.12
N PHE A 15 -28.52 0.07 -0.31
CA PHE A 15 -27.16 -0.43 -0.40
C PHE A 15 -26.43 0.45 -1.42
N VAL A 16 -25.81 1.54 -0.95
CA VAL A 16 -24.66 2.10 -1.64
C VAL A 16 -23.49 1.22 -1.22
N GLN A 17 -23.27 0.12 -1.95
CA GLN A 17 -21.97 -0.51 -1.96
C GLN A 17 -21.05 0.46 -2.70
N ASN A 18 -20.41 1.35 -1.94
CA ASN A 18 -19.24 2.08 -2.44
C ASN A 18 -18.15 1.02 -2.58
N PHE A 19 -17.82 0.67 -3.81
CA PHE A 19 -16.67 -0.17 -4.06
C PHE A 19 -15.42 0.63 -3.71
N LEU A 20 -14.49 -0.05 -3.06
CA LEU A 20 -13.23 0.50 -2.63
C LEU A 20 -12.22 -0.16 -3.53
N PHE A 21 -11.63 0.64 -4.40
CA PHE A 21 -10.37 0.26 -4.98
C PHE A 21 -9.34 1.24 -4.41
N GLY A 22 -8.15 0.75 -4.14
CA GLY A 22 -6.86 1.40 -4.35
C GLY A 22 -6.08 0.43 -5.24
N TRP A 23 -4.75 0.56 -5.37
CA TRP A 23 -3.99 -0.51 -6.04
C TRP A 23 -4.46 -1.85 -5.46
N VAL A 24 -4.93 -2.76 -6.31
CA VAL A 24 -5.43 -4.01 -5.75
C VAL A 24 -4.25 -4.77 -5.18
N TYR A 25 -4.45 -5.62 -4.17
CA TYR A 25 -3.39 -6.43 -3.57
C TYR A 25 -2.30 -6.92 -4.55
N PRO A 26 -2.63 -7.55 -5.70
CA PRO A 26 -1.60 -8.03 -6.62
C PRO A 26 -0.74 -6.92 -7.24
N GLU A 27 -1.26 -5.70 -7.37
CA GLU A 27 -0.52 -4.53 -7.88
C GLU A 27 0.46 -3.99 -6.85
N HIS A 28 0.02 -3.74 -5.60
CA HIS A 28 0.91 -3.39 -4.48
C HIS A 28 2.06 -4.39 -4.36
N ARG A 29 1.73 -5.68 -4.35
CA ARG A 29 2.75 -6.74 -4.27
C ARG A 29 3.70 -6.71 -5.46
N ASP A 30 3.21 -6.48 -6.68
CA ASP A 30 4.04 -6.43 -7.88
C ASP A 30 4.99 -5.22 -7.88
N ILE A 31 4.54 -4.07 -7.38
CA ILE A 31 5.37 -2.87 -7.21
C ILE A 31 6.50 -3.15 -6.21
N ALA A 32 6.17 -3.65 -5.01
CA ALA A 32 7.16 -3.99 -4.00
C ALA A 32 8.15 -5.07 -4.47
N LEU A 33 7.66 -6.10 -5.17
CA LEU A 33 8.48 -7.15 -5.76
C LEU A 33 9.43 -6.60 -6.84
N LEU A 34 8.95 -5.70 -7.70
CA LEU A 34 9.76 -5.05 -8.72
C LEU A 34 10.84 -4.16 -8.09
N ALA A 35 10.50 -3.41 -7.04
CA ALA A 35 11.44 -2.56 -6.31
C ALA A 35 12.58 -3.39 -5.71
N VAL A 36 12.25 -4.48 -5.01
CA VAL A 36 13.24 -5.39 -4.40
C VAL A 36 14.11 -6.08 -5.46
N LYS A 37 13.54 -6.47 -6.61
CA LYS A 37 14.31 -7.04 -7.73
C LYS A 37 15.31 -6.06 -8.33
N ASN A 38 15.00 -4.76 -8.30
CA ASN A 38 15.81 -3.71 -8.90
C ASN A 38 16.81 -3.06 -7.92
N LEU A 39 16.88 -3.53 -6.68
CA LEU A 39 17.98 -3.20 -5.77
C LEU A 39 19.32 -3.69 -6.36
N ASP A 40 20.39 -2.92 -6.16
CA ASP A 40 21.72 -3.43 -6.47
C ASP A 40 22.07 -4.65 -5.60
N SER A 41 23.08 -5.42 -6.00
CA SER A 41 23.44 -6.68 -5.35
C SER A 41 23.76 -6.51 -3.86
N LYS A 42 24.35 -5.38 -3.46
CA LYS A 42 24.73 -5.12 -2.07
C LYS A 42 23.49 -4.83 -1.23
N ASN A 43 22.63 -3.93 -1.68
CA ASN A 43 21.39 -3.61 -0.99
C ASN A 43 20.46 -4.83 -0.94
N ARG A 44 20.42 -5.63 -2.01
CA ARG A 44 19.67 -6.90 -2.05
C ARG A 44 20.14 -7.89 -0.98
N GLU A 45 21.45 -8.06 -0.83
CA GLU A 45 22.04 -8.95 0.18
C GLU A 45 21.75 -8.46 1.60
N LEU A 46 21.89 -7.16 1.85
CA LEU A 46 21.57 -6.55 3.15
C LEU A 46 20.10 -6.77 3.52
N LEU A 47 19.18 -6.52 2.57
CA LEU A 47 17.75 -6.77 2.80
C LEU A 47 17.45 -8.25 3.07
N ASN A 48 18.11 -9.18 2.37
CA ASN A 48 17.97 -10.62 2.64
C ASN A 48 18.43 -10.97 4.06
N ASN A 49 19.53 -10.38 4.53
CA ASN A 49 20.02 -10.61 5.89
C ASN A 49 19.06 -10.05 6.95
N LEU A 50 18.47 -8.87 6.71
CA LEU A 50 17.43 -8.31 7.58
C LEU A 50 16.18 -9.20 7.59
N TRP A 51 15.73 -9.68 6.44
CA TRP A 51 14.61 -10.61 6.36
C TRP A 51 14.88 -11.93 7.10
N ALA A 52 16.07 -12.50 6.92
CA ALA A 52 16.51 -13.71 7.61
C ALA A 52 16.53 -13.52 9.14
N GLU A 53 16.90 -12.33 9.62
CA GLU A 53 16.84 -11.97 11.03
C GLU A 53 15.40 -11.82 11.52
N ALA A 54 14.54 -11.16 10.76
CA ALA A 54 13.13 -10.92 11.10
C ALA A 54 12.30 -12.22 11.17
N ARG A 55 12.56 -13.17 10.28
CA ARG A 55 11.76 -14.41 10.20
C ARG A 55 12.04 -15.43 11.31
N LYS A 56 13.05 -15.22 12.16
CA LYS A 56 13.40 -16.17 13.22
C LYS A 56 12.19 -16.39 14.15
N GLY A 57 11.79 -17.64 14.33
CA GLY A 57 10.59 -18.03 15.10
C GLY A 57 9.27 -17.88 14.35
N ASN A 58 9.27 -17.28 13.16
CA ASN A 58 8.10 -17.02 12.32
C ASN A 58 8.20 -17.74 10.95
N GLU A 59 9.09 -18.73 10.83
CA GLU A 59 9.38 -19.42 9.58
C GLU A 59 8.21 -20.23 9.04
N HIS A 60 7.22 -20.54 9.89
CA HIS A 60 5.98 -21.21 9.53
C HIS A 60 4.95 -20.29 8.84
N ARG A 61 5.24 -18.98 8.78
CA ARG A 61 4.38 -17.93 8.20
C ARG A 61 5.07 -17.13 7.12
N LEU A 62 6.38 -16.97 7.24
CA LEU A 62 7.17 -16.10 6.38
C LEU A 62 8.04 -16.95 5.44
N THR A 63 8.14 -16.52 4.18
CA THR A 63 8.96 -17.19 3.17
C THR A 63 10.45 -17.17 3.55
N TYR A 64 11.22 -18.11 3.00
CA TYR A 64 12.67 -18.15 3.21
C TYR A 64 13.33 -16.92 2.59
N ASP A 65 13.05 -16.67 1.31
CA ASP A 65 13.49 -15.48 0.61
C ASP A 65 12.57 -14.29 0.91
N VAL A 66 13.12 -13.07 0.90
CA VAL A 66 12.32 -11.86 1.16
C VAL A 66 11.28 -11.58 0.09
N ILE A 67 11.48 -12.10 -1.13
CA ILE A 67 10.49 -12.06 -2.21
C ILE A 67 10.44 -13.40 -2.92
N GLU A 68 9.23 -13.83 -3.23
CA GLU A 68 8.95 -14.94 -4.12
C GLU A 68 8.52 -14.39 -5.50
N PRO A 69 9.12 -14.84 -6.61
CA PRO A 69 8.79 -14.31 -7.93
C PRO A 69 7.32 -14.53 -8.31
N TYR A 70 6.66 -15.52 -7.71
CA TYR A 70 5.25 -15.84 -7.94
C TYR A 70 4.55 -16.13 -6.60
N GLN A 71 3.40 -15.49 -6.37
CA GLN A 71 2.45 -15.92 -5.35
C GLN A 71 1.44 -16.86 -6.01
N PHE A 72 1.56 -18.15 -5.72
CA PHE A 72 0.63 -19.17 -6.23
C PHE A 72 -0.68 -19.15 -5.43
N ARG A 73 -1.69 -19.87 -5.93
CA ARG A 73 -2.91 -20.19 -5.19
C ARG A 73 -2.57 -21.00 -3.93
N ASP A 74 -3.42 -20.87 -2.91
CA ASP A 74 -3.32 -21.51 -1.60
C ASP A 74 -1.94 -21.31 -0.91
N PRO A 75 -1.49 -20.04 -0.73
CA PRO A 75 -0.21 -19.78 -0.10
C PRO A 75 -0.24 -20.22 1.36
N SER A 76 0.84 -20.87 1.81
CA SER A 76 1.08 -21.19 3.23
C SER A 76 1.96 -20.18 3.93
N HIS A 77 2.64 -19.32 3.15
CA HIS A 77 3.59 -18.33 3.63
C HIS A 77 3.42 -17.03 2.85
N LEU A 78 3.83 -15.92 3.45
CA LEU A 78 3.86 -14.60 2.85
C LEU A 78 5.29 -14.07 2.78
N ASP A 79 5.62 -13.43 1.66
CA ASP A 79 6.88 -12.72 1.49
C ASP A 79 6.75 -11.26 1.90
N PHE A 80 7.86 -10.51 1.94
CA PHE A 80 7.81 -9.09 2.29
C PHE A 80 6.99 -8.28 1.28
N ALA A 81 7.01 -8.66 0.00
CA ALA A 81 6.24 -7.97 -1.03
C ALA A 81 4.72 -8.08 -0.81
N SER A 82 4.24 -9.11 -0.11
CA SER A 82 2.83 -9.18 0.32
C SER A 82 2.47 -8.13 1.38
N TRP A 83 3.43 -7.60 2.15
CA TRP A 83 3.11 -6.78 3.32
C TRP A 83 2.55 -5.38 2.98
N PRO A 84 3.07 -4.64 1.97
CA PRO A 84 2.43 -3.41 1.49
C PRO A 84 0.98 -3.65 1.02
N ALA A 85 0.72 -4.79 0.35
CA ALA A 85 -0.61 -5.15 -0.12
C ALA A 85 -1.62 -5.49 0.99
N ILE A 86 -1.15 -5.74 2.22
CA ILE A 86 -1.97 -6.01 3.41
C ILE A 86 -2.13 -4.76 4.27
N SER A 87 -1.16 -3.86 4.18
CA SER A 87 -1.12 -2.63 4.97
C SER A 87 -2.27 -1.72 4.58
N ALA A 88 -2.89 -1.06 5.57
CA ALA A 88 -4.01 -0.12 5.45
C ALA A 88 -5.34 -0.67 4.89
N ASP A 89 -5.32 -1.59 3.92
CA ASP A 89 -6.52 -2.21 3.35
C ASP A 89 -7.07 -3.34 4.22
N HIS A 90 -6.16 -4.15 4.76
CA HIS A 90 -6.48 -5.31 5.60
C HIS A 90 -6.00 -5.14 7.04
N SER A 91 -5.55 -3.94 7.41
CA SER A 91 -5.03 -3.64 8.74
C SER A 91 -5.01 -2.15 9.05
N CYS A 92 -5.19 -1.77 10.31
CA CYS A 92 -5.26 -0.35 10.69
C CYS A 92 -3.91 0.25 11.15
N SER A 93 -2.86 -0.56 11.29
CA SER A 93 -1.52 -0.12 11.69
C SER A 93 -0.47 -1.18 11.38
N ALA A 94 0.81 -0.81 11.30
CA ALA A 94 1.92 -1.76 11.12
C ALA A 94 1.93 -2.89 12.17
N LYS A 95 1.59 -2.58 13.42
CA LYS A 95 1.48 -3.60 14.49
C LYS A 95 0.33 -4.57 14.24
N ASN A 96 -0.83 -4.06 13.84
CA ASN A 96 -1.99 -4.91 13.53
C ASN A 96 -1.77 -5.73 12.25
N MET A 97 -1.13 -5.16 11.23
CA MET A 97 -0.70 -5.86 10.03
C MET A 97 0.20 -7.05 10.38
N LEU A 98 1.24 -6.80 11.20
CA LEU A 98 2.17 -7.84 11.61
C LEU A 98 1.47 -8.96 12.40
N ASP A 99 0.58 -8.61 13.34
CA ASP A 99 -0.20 -9.59 14.08
C ASP A 99 -1.08 -10.46 13.16
N VAL A 100 -1.74 -9.85 12.17
CA VAL A 100 -2.53 -10.57 11.16
C VAL A 100 -1.64 -11.50 10.33
N VAL A 101 -0.54 -10.99 9.79
CA VAL A 101 0.41 -11.76 8.96
C VAL A 101 0.93 -12.99 9.71
N LEU A 102 1.27 -12.84 10.99
CA LEU A 102 1.88 -13.91 11.78
C LEU A 102 0.86 -14.87 12.39
N ASN A 103 -0.32 -14.37 12.81
CA ASN A 103 -1.19 -15.14 13.69
C ASN A 103 -2.56 -15.49 13.09
N SER A 104 -2.88 -15.03 11.87
CA SER A 104 -4.19 -15.24 11.26
C SER A 104 -4.15 -16.05 9.96
N ASN A 105 -5.06 -17.02 9.81
CA ASN A 105 -5.16 -17.80 8.57
C ASN A 105 -5.96 -17.08 7.47
N TRP A 106 -6.90 -16.21 7.82
CA TRP A 106 -7.73 -15.50 6.85
C TRP A 106 -6.90 -14.63 5.89
N ILE A 107 -5.72 -14.14 6.31
CA ILE A 107 -4.86 -13.35 5.44
C ILE A 107 -4.21 -14.20 4.33
N LEU A 108 -4.04 -15.51 4.56
CA LEU A 108 -3.61 -16.43 3.50
C LEU A 108 -4.74 -16.65 2.49
N GLU A 109 -6.00 -16.64 2.93
CA GLU A 109 -7.17 -16.67 2.04
C GLU A 109 -7.26 -15.38 1.21
N VAL A 110 -6.99 -14.22 1.80
CA VAL A 110 -6.86 -12.94 1.06
C VAL A 110 -5.76 -13.04 0.00
N ALA A 111 -4.59 -13.58 0.35
CA ALA A 111 -3.49 -13.79 -0.59
C ALA A 111 -3.87 -14.79 -1.70
N ASP A 112 -4.66 -15.83 -1.41
CA ASP A 112 -5.21 -16.74 -2.42
C ASP A 112 -6.16 -16.03 -3.39
N ILE A 113 -7.09 -15.23 -2.86
CA ILE A 113 -8.05 -14.45 -3.64
C ILE A 113 -7.31 -13.45 -4.54
N ALA A 114 -6.28 -12.77 -4.02
CA ALA A 114 -5.44 -11.87 -4.79
C ALA A 114 -4.69 -12.59 -5.94
N ALA A 115 -4.16 -13.79 -5.68
CA ALA A 115 -3.53 -14.62 -6.70
C ALA A 115 -4.54 -15.04 -7.77
N LYS A 116 -5.78 -15.37 -7.38
CA LYS A 116 -6.88 -15.63 -8.32
C LYS A 116 -7.19 -14.41 -9.19
N LEU A 117 -7.38 -13.24 -8.57
CA LEU A 117 -7.69 -12.00 -9.28
C LEU A 117 -6.61 -11.72 -10.34
N LYS A 118 -5.33 -11.85 -9.98
CA LYS A 118 -4.22 -11.66 -10.92
C LYS A 118 -4.30 -12.61 -12.14
N ILE A 119 -4.67 -13.87 -11.92
CA ILE A 119 -4.86 -14.84 -13.01
C ILE A 119 -6.02 -14.41 -13.91
N ASP A 120 -7.15 -14.05 -13.31
CA ASP A 120 -8.35 -13.65 -14.04
C ASP A 120 -8.08 -12.39 -14.88
N LEU A 121 -7.47 -11.34 -14.30
CA LEU A 121 -7.09 -10.11 -15.00
C LEU A 121 -6.17 -10.38 -16.20
N LYS A 122 -5.20 -11.28 -16.04
CA LYS A 122 -4.27 -11.67 -17.12
C LYS A 122 -4.97 -12.48 -18.22
N GLN A 123 -5.87 -13.39 -17.85
CA GLN A 123 -6.55 -14.28 -18.79
C GLN A 123 -7.47 -13.50 -19.74
N TYR A 124 -8.16 -12.49 -19.24
CA TYR A 124 -9.17 -11.77 -20.01
C TYR A 124 -8.61 -10.55 -20.74
N GLY A 125 -7.46 -10.03 -20.30
CA GLY A 125 -6.80 -8.86 -20.87
C GLY A 125 -7.67 -7.59 -20.76
N THR A 126 -7.08 -6.43 -20.99
CA THR A 126 -7.78 -5.13 -20.97
C THR A 126 -8.77 -4.92 -22.14
N LYS A 127 -9.07 -5.97 -22.91
CA LYS A 127 -9.82 -5.88 -24.18
C LYS A 127 -11.33 -5.72 -23.98
N ASP A 128 -11.89 -6.18 -22.87
CA ASP A 128 -13.28 -5.93 -22.49
C ASP A 128 -13.34 -5.48 -21.04
N ALA A 129 -13.58 -4.18 -20.84
CA ALA A 129 -13.67 -3.56 -19.53
C ALA A 129 -14.71 -4.23 -18.62
N ARG A 130 -15.76 -4.85 -19.17
CA ARG A 130 -16.78 -5.55 -18.38
C ARG A 130 -16.26 -6.82 -17.73
N ILE A 131 -15.30 -7.48 -18.36
CA ILE A 131 -14.71 -8.70 -17.79
C ILE A 131 -13.78 -8.34 -16.64
N THR A 132 -12.97 -7.29 -16.80
CA THR A 132 -12.18 -6.70 -15.71
C THR A 132 -13.07 -6.29 -14.54
N ASP A 133 -14.15 -5.56 -14.82
CA ASP A 133 -15.11 -5.13 -13.79
C ASP A 133 -15.74 -6.33 -13.05
N ASN A 134 -16.08 -7.40 -13.77
CA ASN A 134 -16.63 -8.61 -13.13
C ASN A 134 -15.59 -9.36 -12.30
N ALA A 135 -14.35 -9.49 -12.77
CA ALA A 135 -13.28 -10.12 -12.01
C ALA A 135 -12.99 -9.36 -10.71
N LEU A 136 -12.98 -8.03 -10.77
CA LEU A 136 -12.87 -7.16 -9.59
C LEU A 136 -14.05 -7.38 -8.63
N ARG A 137 -15.29 -7.37 -9.12
CA ARG A 137 -16.48 -7.59 -8.28
C ARG A 137 -16.48 -8.95 -7.60
N ASP A 138 -16.09 -9.99 -8.34
CA ASP A 138 -15.99 -11.34 -7.79
C ASP A 138 -14.90 -11.38 -6.69
N ALA A 139 -13.76 -10.74 -6.92
CA ALA A 139 -12.70 -10.62 -5.93
C ALA A 139 -13.17 -9.85 -4.68
N ASP A 140 -13.83 -8.71 -4.83
CA ASP A 140 -14.36 -7.92 -3.70
C ASP A 140 -15.32 -8.71 -2.84
N ILE A 141 -16.23 -9.48 -3.47
CA ILE A 141 -17.18 -10.34 -2.75
C ILE A 141 -16.43 -11.42 -1.96
N LEU A 142 -15.37 -11.98 -2.52
CA LEU A 142 -14.55 -12.98 -1.84
C LEU A 142 -13.72 -12.35 -0.72
N LEU A 143 -13.10 -11.19 -0.95
CA LEU A 143 -12.34 -10.43 0.05
C LEU A 143 -13.22 -10.05 1.23
N GLN A 144 -14.44 -9.55 0.99
CA GLN A 144 -15.40 -9.22 2.05
C GLN A 144 -15.85 -10.44 2.87
N ARG A 145 -15.73 -11.66 2.35
CA ARG A 145 -16.00 -12.91 3.08
C ARG A 145 -14.79 -13.34 3.91
N ALA A 146 -13.59 -13.26 3.34
CA ALA A 146 -12.34 -13.62 4.02
C ALA A 146 -11.97 -12.62 5.12
N ASP A 147 -12.15 -11.33 4.85
CA ASP A 147 -11.98 -10.21 5.77
C ASP A 147 -13.32 -9.46 5.92
N PRO A 148 -14.14 -9.81 6.93
CA PRO A 148 -15.42 -9.15 7.19
C PRO A 148 -15.31 -7.64 7.45
N GLU A 149 -14.12 -7.15 7.81
CA GLU A 149 -13.88 -5.74 8.06
C GLU A 149 -13.24 -5.02 6.87
N TYR A 150 -12.98 -5.71 5.74
CA TYR A 150 -12.32 -5.17 4.55
C TYR A 150 -12.92 -3.81 4.13
N ALA A 151 -14.23 -3.76 3.85
CA ALA A 151 -14.86 -2.52 3.41
C ALA A 151 -14.83 -1.41 4.48
N THR A 152 -14.84 -1.78 5.75
CA THR A 152 -14.69 -0.78 6.81
C THR A 152 -13.26 -0.30 6.91
N ARG A 153 -12.24 -1.16 6.85
CA ARG A 153 -10.82 -0.81 7.00
C ARG A 153 -10.32 0.04 5.83
N ALA A 154 -10.50 -0.44 4.60
CA ALA A 154 -10.16 0.29 3.37
C ALA A 154 -11.01 1.56 3.16
N GLY A 155 -12.15 1.69 3.85
CA GLY A 155 -13.11 2.79 3.68
C GLY A 155 -13.15 3.82 4.81
N THR A 156 -12.59 3.54 6.00
CA THR A 156 -12.82 4.39 7.20
C THR A 156 -11.94 5.62 7.30
N ASN A 157 -10.93 5.79 6.44
CA ASN A 157 -10.12 7.00 6.44
C ASN A 157 -9.81 7.47 5.00
N ASN A 158 -9.51 8.76 4.85
CA ASN A 158 -9.10 9.33 3.55
C ASN A 158 -7.57 9.29 3.37
N VAL A 159 -6.84 8.52 4.19
CA VAL A 159 -5.38 8.63 4.25
C VAL A 159 -4.72 8.10 2.97
N HIS A 160 -5.40 7.24 2.21
CA HIS A 160 -4.95 6.76 0.90
C HIS A 160 -4.89 7.87 -0.16
N PHE A 161 -5.60 8.98 0.04
CA PHE A 161 -5.64 10.07 -0.93
C PHE A 161 -4.50 11.06 -0.70
N LEU A 162 -4.10 11.73 -1.79
CA LEU A 162 -3.22 12.88 -1.69
C LEU A 162 -3.89 14.07 -1.00
N LEU A 163 -3.06 14.96 -0.46
CA LEU A 163 -3.54 16.28 -0.04
C LEU A 163 -3.82 17.12 -1.27
N SER A 164 -4.99 17.77 -1.37
CA SER A 164 -5.30 18.60 -2.54
C SER A 164 -4.30 19.75 -2.69
N LEU A 165 -3.72 19.89 -3.90
CA LEU A 165 -2.94 21.07 -4.29
C LEU A 165 -3.86 22.29 -4.39
N LYS A 166 -3.57 23.32 -3.61
CA LYS A 166 -4.40 24.54 -3.57
C LYS A 166 -4.09 25.51 -4.71
N GLU A 167 -2.85 25.51 -5.19
CA GLU A 167 -2.36 26.40 -6.24
C GLU A 167 -1.38 25.64 -7.14
N VAL A 168 -1.37 25.95 -8.44
CA VAL A 168 -0.47 25.32 -9.42
C VAL A 168 1.00 25.74 -9.28
N SER A 169 1.26 26.83 -8.55
CA SER A 169 2.60 27.34 -8.27
C SER A 169 3.28 26.67 -7.07
N VAL A 170 2.61 25.73 -6.37
CA VAL A 170 3.21 25.06 -5.20
C VAL A 170 4.36 24.18 -5.65
N GLU A 171 5.55 24.46 -5.13
CA GLU A 171 6.74 23.66 -5.38
C GLU A 171 6.70 22.33 -4.61
N GLU A 172 7.41 21.35 -5.15
CA GLU A 172 7.52 19.98 -4.66
C GLU A 172 7.81 19.89 -3.15
N ILE A 173 8.90 20.52 -2.71
CA ILE A 173 9.33 20.54 -1.29
C ILE A 173 8.28 21.22 -0.42
N GLN A 174 7.67 22.30 -0.92
CA GLN A 174 6.62 23.01 -0.20
C GLN A 174 5.38 22.13 -0.02
N TYR A 175 5.01 21.35 -1.04
CA TYR A 175 3.91 20.39 -0.97
C TYR A 175 4.19 19.29 0.06
N GLY A 176 5.39 18.70 0.05
CA GLY A 176 5.81 17.72 1.06
C GLY A 176 5.71 18.25 2.50
N HIS A 177 6.12 19.51 2.75
CA HIS A 177 5.95 20.14 4.06
C HIS A 177 4.48 20.36 4.45
N GLN A 178 3.61 20.65 3.49
CA GLN A 178 2.17 20.78 3.75
C GLN A 178 1.54 19.45 4.17
N CYS A 179 1.95 18.34 3.55
CA CYS A 179 1.44 16.99 3.83
C CYS A 179 1.68 16.51 5.26
N ILE A 180 2.71 17.04 5.95
CA ILE A 180 3.07 16.64 7.33
C ILE A 180 2.74 17.71 8.39
N LYS A 181 2.11 18.82 7.98
CA LYS A 181 1.87 19.95 8.88
C LYS A 181 0.80 19.61 9.93
N GLU A 182 1.01 20.02 11.17
CA GLU A 182 0.00 19.88 12.24
C GLU A 182 -1.35 20.50 11.82
N GLY A 183 -2.43 19.75 12.04
CA GLY A 183 -3.80 20.17 11.72
C GLY A 183 -4.20 20.00 10.25
N VAL A 184 -3.32 19.47 9.38
CA VAL A 184 -3.69 19.08 8.01
C VAL A 184 -4.48 17.78 8.00
N GLU A 185 -5.29 17.59 6.96
CA GLU A 185 -5.97 16.31 6.74
C GLU A 185 -4.96 15.19 6.53
N LEU A 186 -5.24 14.01 7.11
CA LEU A 186 -4.45 12.80 6.88
C LEU A 186 -4.43 12.48 5.39
N ASN A 187 -3.24 12.22 4.87
CA ASN A 187 -2.97 12.01 3.45
C ASN A 187 -1.81 11.01 3.26
N ALA A 188 -1.69 10.45 2.06
CA ALA A 188 -0.79 9.33 1.79
C ALA A 188 0.68 9.68 2.02
N ILE A 189 1.12 10.87 1.58
CA ILE A 189 2.50 11.35 1.78
C ILE A 189 2.79 11.54 3.27
N GLY A 190 1.84 12.09 4.03
CA GLY A 190 1.99 12.25 5.48
C GLY A 190 2.11 10.91 6.21
N ALA A 191 1.29 9.93 5.83
CA ALA A 191 1.35 8.58 6.41
C ALA A 191 2.65 7.85 6.02
N TYR A 192 3.04 7.90 4.75
CA TYR A 192 4.34 7.41 4.28
C TYR A 192 5.48 7.99 5.12
N ALA A 193 5.56 9.32 5.22
CA ALA A 193 6.64 9.99 5.94
C ALA A 193 6.69 9.55 7.42
N TRP A 194 5.54 9.42 8.07
CA TRP A 194 5.45 8.99 9.47
C TRP A 194 5.97 7.57 9.67
N PHE A 195 5.44 6.60 8.90
CA PHE A 195 5.81 5.19 9.07
C PHE A 195 7.23 4.90 8.57
N HIS A 196 7.66 5.54 7.49
CA HIS A 196 9.03 5.42 7.00
C HIS A 196 10.03 5.95 8.04
N TYR A 197 9.78 7.14 8.60
CA TYR A 197 10.64 7.69 9.65
C TYR A 197 10.69 6.78 10.89
N SER A 198 9.54 6.20 11.29
CA SER A 198 9.48 5.21 12.37
C SER A 198 10.35 3.97 12.05
N ALA A 199 10.27 3.46 10.82
CA ALA A 199 11.08 2.34 10.35
C ALA A 199 12.58 2.66 10.41
N LEU A 200 13.00 3.85 9.93
CA LEU A 200 14.38 4.32 9.97
C LEU A 200 14.92 4.42 11.41
N LEU A 201 14.12 4.99 12.33
CA LEU A 201 14.50 5.09 13.73
C LEU A 201 14.67 3.72 14.38
N LYS A 202 13.75 2.78 14.11
CA LYS A 202 13.82 1.43 14.64
C LYS A 202 15.05 0.69 14.10
N ILE A 203 15.24 0.67 12.78
CA ILE A 203 16.34 -0.10 12.19
C ILE A 203 17.71 0.51 12.50
N GLY A 204 17.81 1.83 12.68
CA GLY A 204 19.05 2.50 13.09
C GLY A 204 19.59 2.06 14.46
N LYS A 205 18.70 1.57 15.35
CA LYS A 205 19.10 1.04 16.67
C LYS A 205 20.02 -0.17 16.59
N LEU A 206 20.03 -0.90 15.46
CA LEU A 206 20.94 -2.03 15.25
C LEU A 206 22.43 -1.65 15.35
N THR A 207 22.76 -0.38 15.16
CA THR A 207 24.15 0.12 15.20
C THR A 207 24.50 0.86 16.49
N THR A 208 23.50 1.19 17.31
CA THR A 208 23.67 2.06 18.48
C THR A 208 23.35 1.38 19.80
N GLU A 209 22.53 0.32 19.79
CA GLU A 209 22.11 -0.40 20.99
C GLU A 209 22.79 -1.79 21.06
N ASN A 210 23.11 -2.25 22.27
CA ASN A 210 23.62 -3.61 22.50
C ASN A 210 22.44 -4.57 22.72
N LEU A 211 21.95 -5.14 21.63
CA LEU A 211 20.76 -5.98 21.60
C LEU A 211 21.12 -7.46 21.76
N SER A 212 20.33 -8.19 22.53
CA SER A 212 20.30 -9.65 22.45
C SER A 212 19.81 -10.11 21.07
N GLN A 213 20.02 -11.38 20.74
CA GLN A 213 19.56 -11.94 19.46
C GLN A 213 18.04 -11.85 19.30
N GLU A 214 17.28 -12.06 20.38
CA GLU A 214 15.81 -11.97 20.36
C GLU A 214 15.33 -10.53 20.15
N GLU A 215 15.90 -9.57 20.89
CA GLU A 215 15.60 -8.15 20.72
C GLU A 215 15.96 -7.66 19.31
N ARG A 216 17.10 -8.12 18.76
CA ARG A 216 17.50 -7.82 17.40
C ARG A 216 16.47 -8.31 16.39
N SER A 217 16.07 -9.58 16.48
CA SER A 217 15.06 -10.15 15.57
C SER A 217 13.72 -9.42 15.66
N SER A 218 13.23 -9.17 16.87
CA SER A 218 11.98 -8.45 17.10
C SER A 218 12.02 -7.00 16.56
N LEU A 219 13.15 -6.31 16.76
CA LEU A 219 13.35 -4.96 16.25
C LEU A 219 13.34 -4.91 14.73
N VAL A 220 14.07 -5.82 14.06
CA VAL A 220 14.11 -5.87 12.59
C VAL A 220 12.72 -6.19 12.03
N LEU A 221 12.02 -7.15 12.63
CA LEU A 221 10.66 -7.50 12.25
C LEU A 221 9.71 -6.31 12.37
N SER A 222 9.78 -5.58 13.49
CA SER A 222 8.95 -4.39 13.70
C SER A 222 9.32 -3.24 12.75
N ALA A 223 10.61 -3.07 12.43
CA ALA A 223 11.06 -2.04 11.51
C ALA A 223 10.62 -2.33 10.07
N LEU A 224 10.72 -3.58 9.62
CA LEU A 224 10.19 -4.00 8.31
C LEU A 224 8.67 -3.85 8.23
N ALA A 225 7.95 -4.11 9.33
CA ALA A 225 6.50 -3.92 9.36
C ALA A 225 6.11 -2.44 9.20
N ASP A 226 6.84 -1.52 9.86
CA ASP A 226 6.64 -0.08 9.68
C ASP A 226 6.98 0.35 8.25
N GLU A 227 8.09 -0.15 7.68
CA GLU A 227 8.48 0.17 6.30
C GLU A 227 7.42 -0.31 5.31
N ALA A 228 6.98 -1.56 5.39
CA ALA A 228 5.93 -2.08 4.52
C ALA A 228 4.62 -1.28 4.61
N PHE A 229 4.28 -0.82 5.82
CA PHE A 229 3.10 0.04 6.03
C PHE A 229 3.29 1.43 5.41
N ALA A 230 4.51 1.96 5.40
CA ALA A 230 4.85 3.19 4.69
C ALA A 230 4.76 3.00 3.17
N LEU A 231 5.31 1.89 2.67
CA LEU A 231 5.37 1.59 1.23
C LEU A 231 3.98 1.53 0.61
N HIS A 232 2.98 0.98 1.30
CA HIS A 232 1.59 0.99 0.84
C HIS A 232 1.12 2.41 0.46
N PHE A 233 1.29 3.38 1.36
CA PHE A 233 0.88 4.75 1.08
C PHE A 233 1.75 5.42 0.02
N LEU A 234 3.03 5.06 -0.07
CA LEU A 234 3.89 5.55 -1.14
C LEU A 234 3.41 5.03 -2.50
N GLU A 235 3.00 3.77 -2.58
CA GLU A 235 2.44 3.16 -3.78
C GLU A 235 1.16 3.89 -4.20
N ASP A 236 0.24 4.15 -3.27
CA ASP A 236 -1.02 4.88 -3.53
C ASP A 236 -0.82 6.25 -4.19
N VAL A 237 0.29 6.96 -3.90
CA VAL A 237 0.58 8.26 -4.53
C VAL A 237 0.67 8.16 -6.06
N PHE A 238 0.98 6.98 -6.61
CA PHE A 238 1.10 6.77 -8.05
C PHE A 238 -0.20 6.32 -8.72
N ALA A 239 -1.25 5.98 -7.97
CA ALA A 239 -2.53 5.58 -8.55
C ALA A 239 -3.40 6.80 -8.88
N ALA A 240 -3.94 6.85 -10.09
CA ALA A 240 -4.69 7.99 -10.61
C ALA A 240 -5.87 8.40 -9.71
N GLY A 241 -6.58 7.42 -9.15
CA GLY A 241 -7.74 7.65 -8.30
C GLY A 241 -7.39 8.29 -6.95
N HIS A 242 -6.26 7.92 -6.36
CA HIS A 242 -5.77 8.51 -5.11
C HIS A 242 -5.26 9.95 -5.30
N VAL A 243 -4.74 10.26 -6.49
CA VAL A 243 -4.35 11.61 -6.89
C VAL A 243 -5.58 12.50 -7.18
N ALA A 244 -6.58 11.98 -7.89
CA ALA A 244 -7.73 12.77 -8.33
C ALA A 244 -8.85 12.88 -7.27
N GLY A 245 -9.02 11.84 -6.44
CA GLY A 245 -10.13 11.69 -5.49
C GLY A 245 -9.98 12.48 -4.19
N THR A 246 -9.37 13.66 -4.21
CA THR A 246 -8.99 14.41 -3.00
C THR A 246 -10.09 15.36 -2.49
N TRP A 247 -11.26 15.41 -3.14
CA TRP A 247 -12.31 16.40 -2.87
C TRP A 247 -13.72 15.80 -2.87
N GLY A 248 -14.67 16.51 -2.25
CA GLY A 248 -16.06 16.07 -2.17
C GLY A 248 -16.34 15.09 -1.02
N ASN A 249 -17.56 14.57 -0.97
CA ASN A 249 -17.94 13.56 0.03
C ASN A 249 -17.38 12.18 -0.33
N ALA A 250 -17.52 11.20 0.57
CA ALA A 250 -16.98 9.85 0.36
C ALA A 250 -17.41 9.19 -0.96
N SER A 251 -18.68 9.34 -1.35
CA SER A 251 -19.20 8.78 -2.60
C SER A 251 -18.60 9.47 -3.83
N GLN A 252 -18.46 10.80 -3.80
CA GLN A 252 -17.83 11.55 -4.88
C GLN A 252 -16.35 11.21 -5.03
N ARG A 253 -15.62 11.11 -3.90
CA ARG A 253 -14.21 10.70 -3.90
C ARG A 253 -14.05 9.31 -4.50
N LYS A 254 -14.84 8.33 -4.06
CA LYS A 254 -14.76 6.95 -4.55
C LYS A 254 -15.20 6.82 -6.01
N GLY A 255 -16.26 7.51 -6.44
CA GLY A 255 -16.62 7.55 -7.86
C GLY A 255 -15.53 8.19 -8.75
N THR A 256 -14.88 9.25 -8.25
CA THR A 256 -13.75 9.91 -8.93
C THR A 256 -12.54 8.98 -9.00
N HIS A 257 -12.27 8.31 -7.88
CA HIS A 257 -11.20 7.33 -7.72
C HIS A 257 -11.28 6.24 -8.78
N ASP A 258 -12.40 5.50 -8.80
CA ASP A 258 -12.61 4.38 -9.70
C ASP A 258 -12.60 4.82 -11.17
N TYR A 259 -13.17 6.00 -11.45
CA TYR A 259 -13.20 6.54 -12.80
C TYR A 259 -11.79 6.81 -13.34
N TYR A 260 -10.92 7.47 -12.56
CA TYR A 260 -9.59 7.84 -13.02
C TYR A 260 -8.60 6.68 -13.04
N ASN A 261 -8.72 5.71 -12.14
CA ASN A 261 -7.92 4.50 -12.21
C ASN A 261 -8.18 3.70 -13.49
N LYS A 262 -9.45 3.62 -13.91
CA LYS A 262 -9.85 2.98 -15.17
C LYS A 262 -9.57 3.81 -16.42
N SER A 263 -9.92 5.09 -16.40
CA SER A 263 -9.91 5.96 -17.61
C SER A 263 -8.56 6.63 -17.83
N GLY A 264 -7.72 6.65 -16.80
CA GLY A 264 -6.46 7.35 -16.76
C GLY A 264 -6.58 8.82 -16.37
N LEU A 265 -5.60 9.31 -15.62
CA LEU A 265 -5.41 10.72 -15.28
C LEU A 265 -4.20 11.27 -16.06
N ARG A 266 -4.45 12.18 -17.01
CA ARG A 266 -3.38 12.93 -17.66
C ARG A 266 -2.93 14.07 -16.74
N THR A 267 -1.67 14.06 -16.37
CA THR A 267 -1.07 15.04 -15.45
C THR A 267 0.40 15.28 -15.81
N SER A 268 1.14 16.01 -14.98
CA SER A 268 2.59 16.20 -15.12
C SER A 268 3.31 16.05 -13.78
N THR A 269 4.59 15.66 -13.85
CA THR A 269 5.53 15.74 -12.70
C THR A 269 5.90 17.19 -12.40
N TRP A 270 6.54 17.46 -11.25
CA TRP A 270 7.06 18.81 -10.98
C TRP A 270 8.21 19.19 -11.92
N GLU A 271 8.92 18.20 -12.47
CA GLU A 271 9.92 18.38 -13.53
C GLU A 271 9.30 18.68 -14.92
N GLY A 272 7.97 18.65 -15.04
CA GLY A 272 7.24 18.99 -16.27
C GLY A 272 7.09 17.82 -17.26
N GLU A 273 7.40 16.58 -16.86
CA GLU A 273 7.13 15.40 -17.67
C GLU A 273 5.62 15.18 -17.74
N ASN A 274 5.07 15.10 -18.96
CA ASN A 274 3.66 14.73 -19.14
C ASN A 274 3.49 13.23 -18.93
N ILE A 275 2.61 12.86 -18.01
CA ILE A 275 2.33 11.47 -17.68
C ILE A 275 0.83 11.18 -17.77
N ILE A 276 0.51 9.92 -17.96
CA ILE A 276 -0.81 9.37 -17.67
C ILE A 276 -0.59 8.45 -16.49
N LEU A 277 -1.48 8.48 -15.52
CA LEU A 277 -1.55 7.52 -14.42
C LEU A 277 -2.80 6.65 -14.61
N THR A 278 -2.73 5.38 -14.26
CA THR A 278 -3.89 4.49 -14.07
C THR A 278 -3.75 3.77 -12.73
N GLY A 279 -4.68 2.88 -12.39
CA GLY A 279 -4.64 2.11 -11.14
C GLY A 279 -5.69 1.01 -11.09
N ASP A 280 -5.80 0.33 -9.97
CA ASP A 280 -6.90 -0.59 -9.62
C ASP A 280 -7.26 -1.63 -10.68
N ALA A 281 -6.41 -2.62 -10.87
CA ALA A 281 -6.48 -3.61 -11.94
C ALA A 281 -6.32 -3.07 -13.37
N TYR A 282 -6.06 -1.77 -13.52
CA TYR A 282 -5.65 -1.13 -14.77
C TYR A 282 -4.22 -0.60 -14.71
N MET A 283 -3.40 -1.04 -13.73
CA MET A 283 -1.95 -0.72 -13.70
C MET A 283 -1.29 -1.09 -15.01
N ARG A 284 -0.61 -0.13 -15.64
CA ARG A 284 0.28 -0.43 -16.76
C ARG A 284 1.69 -0.70 -16.26
N GLU A 285 2.51 -1.30 -17.10
CA GLU A 285 3.90 -1.59 -16.78
C GLU A 285 4.67 -0.32 -16.43
N GLU A 286 4.44 0.79 -17.15
CA GLU A 286 5.08 2.07 -16.85
C GLU A 286 4.66 2.68 -15.50
N ASP A 287 3.44 2.42 -15.02
CA ASP A 287 2.98 2.87 -13.71
C ASP A 287 3.67 2.06 -12.61
N ALA A 288 3.72 0.73 -12.78
CA ALA A 288 4.40 -0.18 -11.86
C ALA A 288 5.90 0.15 -11.74
N ILE A 289 6.58 0.41 -12.87
CA ILE A 289 8.00 0.79 -12.88
C ILE A 289 8.20 2.10 -12.11
N ARG A 290 7.36 3.10 -12.33
CA ARG A 290 7.49 4.40 -11.69
C ARG A 290 7.29 4.32 -10.18
N ALA A 291 6.24 3.64 -9.72
CA ALA A 291 6.01 3.40 -8.31
C ALA A 291 7.15 2.58 -7.68
N ALA A 292 7.62 1.54 -8.37
CA ALA A 292 8.71 0.68 -7.89
C ALA A 292 10.05 1.42 -7.75
N LEU A 293 10.31 2.46 -8.56
CA LEU A 293 11.49 3.31 -8.40
C LEU A 293 11.45 4.08 -7.08
N ALA A 294 10.29 4.64 -6.71
CA ALA A 294 10.14 5.34 -5.43
C ALA A 294 10.22 4.37 -4.24
N VAL A 295 9.54 3.22 -4.32
CA VAL A 295 9.62 2.16 -3.30
C VAL A 295 11.05 1.65 -3.13
N LYS A 296 11.79 1.48 -4.23
CA LYS A 296 13.21 1.11 -4.18
C LYS A 296 14.03 2.14 -3.40
N LEU A 297 13.85 3.44 -3.66
CA LEU A 297 14.57 4.49 -2.94
C LEU A 297 14.26 4.47 -1.44
N SER A 298 12.99 4.25 -1.06
CA SER A 298 12.59 4.08 0.34
C SER A 298 13.31 2.89 1.00
N LEU A 299 13.35 1.74 0.32
CA LEU A 299 14.07 0.57 0.79
C LEU A 299 15.59 0.81 0.92
N GLU A 300 16.20 1.54 -0.01
CA GLU A 300 17.61 1.92 0.09
C GLU A 300 17.88 2.83 1.29
N GLN A 301 16.98 3.76 1.61
CA GLN A 301 17.06 4.59 2.82
C GLN A 301 16.98 3.73 4.08
N PHE A 302 16.03 2.80 4.13
CA PHE A 302 15.87 1.82 5.22
C PHE A 302 17.12 0.95 5.42
N ILE A 303 17.67 0.40 4.33
CA ILE A 303 18.89 -0.42 4.36
C ILE A 303 20.09 0.40 4.83
N ASN A 304 20.26 1.62 4.31
CA ASN A 304 21.33 2.52 4.73
C ASN A 304 21.24 2.87 6.23
N ALA A 305 20.03 3.06 6.76
CA ALA A 305 19.81 3.29 8.19
C ALA A 305 20.24 2.09 9.04
N SER A 306 20.02 0.86 8.56
CA SER A 306 20.45 -0.37 9.25
C SER A 306 21.98 -0.48 9.39
N GLU A 307 22.72 0.20 8.51
CA GLU A 307 24.18 0.28 8.53
C GLU A 307 24.71 1.58 9.18
N GLY A 308 23.83 2.42 9.76
CA GLY A 308 24.22 3.68 10.40
C GLY A 308 24.63 4.79 9.42
N LYS A 309 24.26 4.70 8.14
CA LYS A 309 24.64 5.64 7.08
C LYS A 309 23.66 6.80 6.88
N THR A 310 22.75 7.04 7.83
CA THR A 310 21.67 8.04 7.75
C THR A 310 22.14 9.51 7.69
N GLN A 311 23.43 9.81 7.88
CA GLN A 311 23.97 11.17 7.80
C GLN A 311 24.08 11.76 6.38
N ASN A 312 23.91 10.95 5.32
CA ASN A 312 24.06 11.42 3.93
C ASN A 312 22.74 11.59 3.16
N LEU A 313 21.61 11.13 3.68
CA LEU A 313 20.34 11.14 2.94
C LEU A 313 19.69 12.52 2.83
N PHE A 314 19.93 13.41 3.81
CA PHE A 314 19.42 14.79 3.79
C PHE A 314 20.37 15.81 3.14
N ASN A 315 21.62 15.40 2.85
CA ASN A 315 22.67 16.30 2.32
C ASN A 315 22.85 16.18 0.80
N GLN A 316 22.33 15.12 0.18
CA GLN A 316 22.31 15.01 -1.28
C GLN A 316 20.96 15.51 -1.77
N ASN A 317 20.92 16.80 -2.12
CA ASN A 317 19.83 17.46 -2.85
C ASN A 317 19.44 16.67 -4.10
N LYS A 318 18.58 15.66 -3.94
CA LYS A 318 17.82 14.91 -4.94
C LYS A 318 16.95 13.83 -4.24
N ILE A 319 16.23 14.21 -3.20
CA ILE A 319 14.94 13.57 -2.96
C ILE A 319 13.98 14.37 -3.82
N GLY A 320 13.84 13.97 -5.09
CA GLY A 320 12.69 14.37 -5.88
C GLY A 320 11.52 13.56 -5.37
N LEU A 321 10.79 14.10 -4.39
CA LEU A 321 9.38 13.81 -4.19
C LEU A 321 8.60 14.36 -5.40
N PHE A 322 8.72 13.70 -6.55
CA PHE A 322 7.99 13.97 -7.82
C PHE A 322 8.40 15.19 -8.63
#